data_AF-A0A5R9G1D6-F1
#
_entry.id   AF-A0A5R9G1D6-F1
#
_cell.length_a   1.000
_cell.length_b   1.000
_cell.length_c   1.000
_cell.angle_alpha   90.00
_cell.angle_beta   90.00
_cell.angle_gamma   90.00
#
_symmetry.space_group_name_H-M   'P 1'
#
loop_
_entity.id
_entity.type
_entity.pdbx_description
1 polymer ?
#
loop_
_entity_poly.entity_id
_entity_poly.type
_entity_poly.pdbx_seq_one_letter_code
_entity_poly.pdbx_strand_id
1 'polypeptide(L)'
;MSVRRFLPTVLAAVAVSSALALVPGATATAAANPCGFYETGSDAYYNHCTGDGSRVVIEVEVWGPNYERCVGPGVSWLGSASKIDGAYYVGRTC
;
A
#
# COMPACT_ATOMS: atom_id res chain seq x y z
N MET A 1 71.54 -40.87 -16.43
CA MET A 1 71.00 -41.41 -15.17
C MET A 1 69.54 -40.96 -15.04
N SER A 2 68.62 -41.92 -14.99
CA SER A 2 67.17 -41.71 -15.04
C SER A 2 66.64 -41.38 -13.65
N VAL A 3 66.24 -40.12 -13.39
CA VAL A 3 65.62 -39.72 -12.13
C VAL A 3 64.10 -39.70 -12.32
N ARG A 4 63.44 -40.69 -11.71
CA ARG A 4 61.98 -40.86 -11.71
C ARG A 4 61.33 -39.72 -10.93
N ARG A 5 60.60 -38.87 -11.64
CA ARG A 5 59.79 -37.78 -11.06
C ARG A 5 58.46 -38.39 -10.59
N PHE A 6 58.37 -38.74 -9.32
CA PHE A 6 57.10 -39.13 -8.69
C PHE A 6 56.32 -37.87 -8.31
N LEU A 7 55.11 -37.73 -8.83
CA LEU A 7 54.09 -36.76 -8.44
C LEU A 7 52.74 -37.50 -8.49
N PRO A 8 51.65 -36.96 -7.91
CA PRO A 8 51.46 -36.43 -6.56
C PRO A 8 50.13 -37.00 -5.98
N THR A 9 49.84 -36.85 -4.69
CA THR A 9 48.46 -37.05 -4.23
C THR A 9 48.14 -36.11 -3.08
N VAL A 10 47.76 -34.88 -3.43
CA VAL A 10 47.12 -33.96 -2.49
C VAL A 10 45.62 -34.24 -2.58
N LEU A 11 45.07 -34.83 -1.52
CA LEU A 11 43.63 -35.07 -1.37
C LEU A 11 42.96 -33.71 -1.11
N ALA A 12 42.36 -33.12 -2.15
CA ALA A 12 41.56 -31.91 -2.02
C ALA A 12 40.13 -32.30 -1.63
N ALA A 13 39.78 -32.13 -0.35
CA ALA A 13 38.41 -32.28 0.11
C ALA A 13 37.56 -31.10 -0.38
N VAL A 14 36.63 -31.37 -1.31
CA VAL A 14 35.67 -30.36 -1.79
C VAL A 14 34.55 -30.25 -0.74
N ALA A 15 34.64 -29.25 0.12
CA ALA A 15 33.53 -28.88 1.00
C ALA A 15 32.46 -28.15 0.18
N VAL A 16 31.34 -28.82 -0.07
CA VAL A 16 30.16 -28.21 -0.70
C VAL A 16 29.46 -27.37 0.36
N SER A 17 29.68 -26.05 0.35
CA SER A 17 28.93 -25.09 1.15
C SER A 17 27.58 -24.83 0.48
N SER A 18 26.53 -25.48 0.99
CA SER A 18 25.14 -25.23 0.61
C SER A 18 24.75 -23.80 1.01
N ALA A 19 24.85 -22.85 0.08
CA ALA A 19 24.32 -21.51 0.28
C ALA A 19 22.78 -21.58 0.22
N LEU A 20 22.13 -21.58 1.39
CA LEU A 20 20.70 -21.28 1.48
C LEU A 20 20.50 -19.82 1.06
N ALA A 21 20.13 -19.60 -0.19
CA ALA A 21 19.65 -18.31 -0.65
C ALA A 21 18.30 -18.03 0.07
N LEU A 22 18.33 -17.13 1.05
CA LEU A 22 17.11 -16.54 1.61
C LEU A 22 16.43 -15.74 0.50
N VAL A 23 15.36 -16.29 -0.07
CA VAL A 23 14.47 -15.55 -0.97
C VAL A 23 13.73 -14.54 -0.10
N PRO A 24 13.90 -13.22 -0.30
CA PRO A 24 13.06 -12.24 0.39
C PRO A 24 11.62 -12.51 -0.04
N GLY A 25 10.76 -12.87 0.90
CA GLY A 25 9.33 -12.98 0.64
C GLY A 25 8.83 -11.62 0.15
N ALA A 26 8.22 -11.59 -1.04
CA ALA A 26 7.60 -10.38 -1.55
C ALA A 26 6.51 -9.94 -0.56
N THR A 27 6.76 -8.83 0.14
CA THR A 27 5.75 -8.20 0.98
C THR A 27 4.73 -7.55 0.06
N ALA A 28 3.52 -8.13 -0.01
CA ALA A 28 2.42 -7.51 -0.72
C ALA A 28 2.15 -6.14 -0.08
N THR A 29 2.42 -5.06 -0.83
CA THR A 29 2.07 -3.71 -0.40
C THR A 29 0.57 -3.56 -0.59
N ALA A 30 -0.16 -3.20 0.47
CA ALA A 30 -1.58 -2.90 0.37
C ALA A 30 -1.79 -1.77 -0.65
N ALA A 31 -2.74 -1.95 -1.57
CA ALA A 31 -3.09 -0.92 -2.54
C ALA A 31 -3.55 0.35 -1.80
N ALA A 32 -3.08 1.51 -2.26
CA ALA A 32 -3.52 2.78 -1.70
C ALA A 32 -5.01 3.03 -2.01
N ASN A 33 -5.72 3.66 -1.08
CA ASN A 33 -7.10 4.06 -1.31
C ASN A 33 -7.17 5.12 -2.42
N PRO A 34 -8.20 5.09 -3.29
CA PRO A 34 -8.38 6.10 -4.32
C PRO A 34 -8.61 7.48 -3.68
N CYS A 35 -8.30 8.55 -4.41
CA CYS A 35 -8.59 9.92 -3.99
C CYS A 35 -10.05 10.28 -4.25
N GLY A 36 -10.64 11.09 -3.37
CA GLY A 36 -12.06 11.44 -3.45
C GLY A 36 -12.97 10.37 -2.85
N PHE A 37 -14.21 10.33 -3.31
CA PHE A 37 -15.22 9.37 -2.84
C PHE A 37 -14.94 7.96 -3.36
N TYR A 38 -15.10 6.97 -2.48
CA TYR A 38 -15.08 5.56 -2.83
C TYR A 38 -15.87 4.73 -1.82
N GLU A 39 -16.25 3.55 -2.24
CA GLU A 39 -16.97 2.59 -1.40
C GLU A 39 -16.18 1.29 -1.26
N THR A 40 -16.34 0.64 -0.12
CA THR A 40 -15.87 -0.73 0.09
C THR A 40 -17.00 -1.55 0.69
N GLY A 41 -17.57 -2.47 -0.07
CA GLY A 41 -18.60 -3.39 0.43
C GLY A 41 -19.76 -2.69 1.13
N SER A 42 -19.68 -2.56 2.45
CA SER A 42 -20.68 -1.95 3.34
C SER A 42 -20.52 -0.44 3.57
N ASP A 43 -19.38 0.15 3.27
CA ASP A 43 -19.00 1.47 3.78
C ASP A 43 -18.56 2.44 2.68
N ALA A 44 -18.86 3.71 2.88
CA ALA A 44 -18.53 4.82 2.03
C ALA A 44 -17.48 5.72 2.70
N TYR A 45 -16.52 6.18 1.91
CA TYR A 45 -15.37 6.95 2.36
C TYR A 45 -15.08 8.13 1.44
N TYR A 46 -14.37 9.12 1.98
CA TYR A 46 -13.72 10.17 1.22
C TYR A 46 -12.25 10.23 1.60
N ASN A 47 -11.35 10.12 0.61
CA ASN A 47 -9.91 10.25 0.82
C ASN A 47 -9.41 11.61 0.32
N HIS A 48 -8.99 12.48 1.25
CA HIS A 48 -8.36 13.75 0.92
C HIS A 48 -6.85 13.54 0.72
N CYS A 49 -6.44 13.42 -0.53
CA CYS A 49 -5.06 13.08 -0.89
C CYS A 49 -4.06 14.25 -0.84
N THR A 50 -4.47 15.44 -0.42
CA THR A 50 -3.55 16.59 -0.45
C THR A 50 -2.54 16.48 0.70
N GLY A 51 -1.25 16.53 0.38
CA GLY A 51 -0.15 16.40 1.34
C GLY A 51 0.20 17.68 2.11
N ASP A 52 -0.58 18.74 1.94
CA ASP A 52 -0.35 20.07 2.52
C ASP A 52 -0.93 20.23 3.93
N GLY A 53 -1.59 19.20 4.47
CA GLY A 53 -2.24 19.25 5.77
C GLY A 53 -3.59 19.97 5.79
N SER A 54 -4.08 20.43 4.63
CA SER A 54 -5.35 21.17 4.53
C SER A 54 -6.54 20.32 4.92
N ARG A 55 -7.57 20.96 5.47
CA ARG A 55 -8.91 20.36 5.60
C ARG A 55 -9.82 21.00 4.57
N VAL A 56 -10.69 20.19 4.01
CA VAL A 56 -11.58 20.58 2.92
C VAL A 56 -13.02 20.33 3.31
N VAL A 57 -13.91 21.21 2.83
CA VAL A 57 -15.35 20.95 2.91
C VAL A 57 -15.72 20.04 1.75
N ILE A 58 -16.39 18.95 2.06
CA ILE A 58 -17.04 18.07 1.08
C ILE A 58 -18.56 18.22 1.21
N GLU A 59 -19.28 18.13 0.09
CA GLU A 59 -20.71 17.84 0.10
C GLU A 59 -20.86 16.32 0.09
N VAL A 60 -21.65 15.79 1.02
CA VAL A 60 -22.00 14.37 1.09
C VAL A 60 -23.43 14.23 0.58
N GLU A 61 -23.57 13.41 -0.46
CA GLU A 61 -24.83 13.09 -1.11
C GLU A 61 -25.45 11.89 -0.39
N VAL A 62 -26.70 12.04 0.03
CA VAL A 62 -27.44 11.01 0.75
C VAL A 62 -28.87 10.93 0.25
N TRP A 63 -29.55 9.85 0.61
CA TRP A 63 -30.99 9.70 0.39
C TRP A 63 -31.79 10.64 1.32
N GLY A 64 -31.75 11.93 1.03
CA GLY A 64 -32.22 13.02 1.87
C GLY A 64 -31.56 14.36 1.47
N PRO A 65 -31.64 15.38 2.33
CA PRO A 65 -30.89 16.61 2.09
C PRO A 65 -29.39 16.34 2.22
N ASN A 66 -28.63 16.71 1.18
CA ASN A 66 -27.18 16.72 1.22
C ASN A 66 -26.68 17.56 2.39
N TYR A 67 -25.50 17.22 2.90
CA TYR A 67 -24.87 17.97 3.97
C TYR A 67 -23.39 18.18 3.71
N GLU A 68 -22.88 19.29 4.22
CA GLU A 68 -21.46 19.59 4.14
C GLU A 68 -20.72 19.05 5.36
N ARG A 69 -19.52 18.54 5.14
CA ARG A 69 -18.65 18.04 6.19
C ARG A 69 -17.22 18.50 5.97
N CYS A 70 -16.57 18.91 7.05
CA CYS A 70 -15.14 19.21 7.02
C CYS A 70 -14.32 17.92 7.25
N VAL A 71 -13.44 17.58 6.31
CA VAL A 71 -12.56 16.40 6.35
C VAL A 71 -11.10 16.81 6.26
N GLY A 72 -10.25 16.15 7.04
CA GLY A 72 -8.80 16.35 6.99
C GLY A 72 -8.11 15.43 5.98
N PRO A 73 -6.77 15.51 5.87
CA PRO A 73 -5.98 14.65 4.99
C PRO A 73 -6.17 13.16 5.31
N GLY A 74 -6.12 12.34 4.27
CA GLY A 74 -6.34 10.90 4.34
C GLY A 74 -7.81 10.51 4.31
N VAL A 75 -8.09 9.31 4.84
CA VAL A 75 -9.40 8.66 4.72
C VAL A 75 -10.35 9.12 5.82
N SER A 76 -11.54 9.57 5.40
CA SER A 76 -12.67 9.88 6.25
C SER A 76 -13.83 8.93 5.96
N TRP A 77 -14.30 8.22 6.98
CA TRP A 77 -15.53 7.41 6.87
C TRP A 77 -16.76 8.31 6.86
N LEU A 78 -17.62 8.12 5.87
CA LEU A 78 -18.83 8.92 5.65
C LEU A 78 -20.09 8.23 6.20
N GLY A 79 -20.13 6.91 6.18
CA GLY A 79 -21.31 6.15 6.56
C GLY A 79 -21.37 4.81 5.84
N SER A 80 -22.51 4.13 5.97
CA SER A 80 -22.80 2.94 5.18
C SER A 80 -23.00 3.30 3.70
N ALA A 81 -22.46 2.50 2.78
CA ALA A 81 -22.63 2.66 1.33
C ALA A 81 -24.11 2.65 0.90
N SER A 82 -24.98 1.96 1.65
CA SER A 82 -26.43 1.99 1.41
C SER A 82 -27.13 3.32 1.76
N LYS A 83 -26.39 4.30 2.29
CA LYS A 83 -26.91 5.61 2.73
C LYS A 83 -26.22 6.79 2.08
N ILE A 84 -25.04 6.57 1.49
CA ILE A 84 -24.23 7.62 0.89
C ILE A 84 -24.23 7.37 -0.62
N ASP A 85 -24.77 8.31 -1.39
CA ASP A 85 -24.82 8.22 -2.85
C ASP A 85 -23.53 8.76 -3.51
N GLY A 86 -22.79 9.62 -2.79
CA GLY A 86 -21.59 10.27 -3.28
C GLY A 86 -20.98 11.25 -2.28
N ALA A 87 -19.78 11.73 -2.60
CA ALA A 87 -19.20 12.89 -1.94
C ALA A 87 -18.16 13.58 -2.81
N TYR A 88 -18.12 14.91 -2.77
CA TYR A 88 -17.17 15.69 -3.58
C TYR A 88 -16.72 16.96 -2.88
N TYR A 89 -15.50 17.40 -3.20
CA TYR A 89 -14.95 18.66 -2.73
C TYR A 89 -15.71 19.86 -3.31
N VAL A 90 -16.15 20.78 -2.44
CA VAL A 90 -16.94 21.96 -2.87
C VAL A 90 -16.10 23.21 -3.16
N GLY A 91 -14.77 23.10 -3.23
CA GLY A 91 -13.91 24.24 -3.60
C GLY A 91 -13.52 25.18 -2.44
N ARG A 92 -13.74 24.79 -1.18
CA ARG A 92 -13.40 25.61 0.00
C ARG A 92 -12.81 24.80 1.16
N THR A 93 -11.93 25.42 1.93
CA THR A 93 -11.30 24.84 3.11
C THR A 93 -12.09 25.08 4.39
N CYS A 94 -11.67 24.38 5.44
CA CYS A 94 -12.07 24.48 6.83
C CYS A 94 -10.88 23.96 7.68
#